data_AF-A0A418PUU4-F1
#
_entry.id   AF-A0A418PUU4-F1
#
_cell.length_a   1.000
_cell.length_b   1.000
_cell.length_c   1.000
_cell.angle_alpha   90.00
_cell.angle_beta   90.00
_cell.angle_gamma   90.00
#
_symmetry.space_group_name_H-M   'P 1'
#
loop_
_entity.id
_entity.type
_entity.pdbx_description
1 polymer ?
#
loop_
_entity_poly.entity_id
_entity_poly.type
_entity_poly.pdbx_seq_one_letter_code
_entity_poly.pdbx_strand_id
1 'polypeptide(L)'
;MKLKLFLLVFFTLGIQVSSWAQCAMCRASVENNVSNGETTIGAGLNNGILYLFVMPYLMAAIIGFFWYRTAKKRKAKLTLR
;
A
#
# COMPACT_ATOMS: atom_id res chain seq x y z
N MET A 1 -33.03 -0.42 15.44
CA MET A 1 -31.98 -1.29 14.86
C MET A 1 -30.83 -0.49 14.23
N LYS A 2 -31.10 0.57 13.46
CA LYS A 2 -30.07 1.43 12.83
C LYS A 2 -29.11 2.09 13.83
N LEU A 3 -29.60 2.53 15.00
CA LEU A 3 -28.76 3.12 16.05
C LEU A 3 -27.82 2.11 16.71
N LYS A 4 -28.28 0.87 16.94
CA LYS A 4 -27.43 -0.20 17.47
C LYS A 4 -26.32 -0.58 16.49
N LEU A 5 -26.64 -0.61 15.20
CA LEU A 5 -25.67 -0.85 14.14
C LEU A 5 -24.64 0.30 14.03
N PHE A 6 -25.09 1.55 14.11
CA PHE A 6 -24.21 2.72 14.12
C PHE A 6 -23.26 2.72 15.33
N LEU A 7 -23.78 2.41 16.52
CA LEU A 7 -22.96 2.30 17.74
C LEU A 7 -21.95 1.15 17.66
N LEU A 8 -22.33 0.02 17.05
CA LEU A 8 -21.43 -1.12 16.85
C LEU A 8 -20.30 -0.79 15.85
N VAL A 9 -20.61 -0.07 14.77
CA VAL A 9 -19.61 0.43 13.82
C VAL A 9 -18.68 1.44 14.48
N PHE A 10 -19.23 2.38 15.26
CA PHE A 10 -18.42 3.35 15.99
C PHE A 10 -17.48 2.70 17.02
N PHE A 11 -17.98 1.70 17.74
CA PHE A 11 -17.20 0.96 18.73
C PHE A 11 -16.07 0.15 18.08
N THR A 12 -16.32 -0.51 16.95
CA THR A 12 -15.30 -1.29 16.23
C THR A 12 -14.20 -0.42 15.59
N LEU A 13 -14.53 0.80 15.14
CA LEU A 13 -13.54 1.74 14.62
C LEU A 13 -12.67 2.37 15.72
N GLY A 14 -13.17 2.45 16.95
CA GLY A 14 -12.43 3.00 18.11
C GLY A 14 -11.46 2.02 18.77
N ILE A 15 -11.54 0.72 18.47
CA ILE A 15 -10.62 -0.29 19.00
C ILE A 15 -9.32 -0.24 18.20
N GLN A 16 -8.39 0.57 18.68
CA GLN A 16 -6.99 0.49 18.26
C GLN A 16 -6.34 -0.62 19.10
N VAL A 17 -6.30 -1.84 18.57
CA VAL A 17 -5.41 -2.86 19.13
C VAL A 17 -3.98 -2.33 18.99
N SER A 18 -3.25 -2.30 20.09
CA SER A 18 -1.83 -1.99 20.14
C SER A 18 -1.06 -3.09 19.40
N SER A 19 -1.11 -3.05 18.07
CA SER A 19 -0.13 -3.77 17.27
C SER A 19 1.21 -3.15 17.60
N TRP A 20 2.16 -3.97 18.04
CA TRP A 20 3.56 -3.57 18.02
C TRP A 20 3.85 -3.16 16.58
N ALA A 21 3.93 -1.86 16.31
CA ALA A 21 4.40 -1.37 15.03
C ALA A 21 5.79 -1.99 14.82
N GLN A 22 5.86 -3.01 13.96
CA GLN A 22 7.08 -3.76 13.71
C GLN A 22 8.20 -2.88 13.11
N CYS A 23 7.90 -1.61 12.83
CA CYS A 23 8.82 -0.61 12.30
C CYS A 23 10.08 -0.42 13.16
N ALA A 24 9.98 -0.45 14.50
CA ALA A 24 11.15 -0.28 15.38
C ALA A 24 11.92 -1.59 15.61
N MET A 25 11.21 -2.72 15.73
CA MET A 25 11.81 -4.05 15.93
C MET A 25 12.52 -4.58 14.68
N CYS A 26 11.93 -4.40 13.49
CA CYS A 26 12.56 -4.78 12.23
C CYS A 26 13.82 -3.94 11.97
N ARG A 27 13.76 -2.62 12.26
CA ARG A 27 14.93 -1.75 12.13
C ARG A 27 16.05 -2.13 13.11
N ALA A 28 15.71 -2.33 14.39
CA ALA A 28 16.69 -2.74 15.41
C ALA A 28 17.32 -4.10 15.09
N SER A 29 16.54 -5.08 14.62
CA SER A 29 17.08 -6.38 14.21
C SER A 29 18.01 -6.26 13.01
N VAL A 30 17.67 -5.45 12.00
CA VAL A 30 18.54 -5.22 10.83
C VAL A 30 19.83 -4.50 11.21
N GLU A 31 19.77 -3.45 12.04
CA GLU A 31 20.95 -2.74 12.53
C GLU A 31 21.88 -3.65 13.37
N ASN A 32 21.31 -4.55 14.18
CA ASN A 32 22.07 -5.56 14.92
C ASN A 32 22.73 -6.60 14.01
N ASN A 33 22.03 -7.09 12.98
CA ASN A 33 22.59 -8.06 12.02
C ASN A 33 23.74 -7.45 11.19
N VAL A 34 23.61 -6.20 10.75
CA VAL A 34 24.68 -5.46 10.07
C VAL A 34 25.89 -5.25 10.99
N SER A 35 25.66 -4.91 12.26
CA SER A 35 26.73 -4.72 13.25
C SER A 35 27.49 -6.02 13.59
N ASN A 36 26.83 -7.18 13.44
CA ASN A 36 27.42 -8.51 13.60
C ASN A 36 28.07 -9.07 12.31
N GLY A 37 28.13 -8.29 11.22
CA GLY A 37 28.80 -8.68 9.97
C GLY A 37 27.91 -9.35 8.91
N GLU A 38 26.61 -9.54 9.18
CA GLU A 38 25.63 -10.01 8.18
C GLU A 38 24.99 -8.81 7.46
N THR A 39 25.62 -8.35 6.38
CA THR A 39 25.18 -7.17 5.61
C THR A 39 24.05 -7.45 4.59
N THR A 40 23.79 -8.72 4.29
CA THR A 40 22.81 -9.17 3.27
C THR A 40 21.38 -8.78 3.64
N ILE A 41 21.04 -8.80 4.92
CA ILE A 41 19.70 -8.42 5.42
C ILE A 41 19.46 -6.91 5.27
N GLY A 42 20.49 -6.08 5.49
CA GLY A 42 20.42 -4.62 5.29
C GLY A 42 20.25 -4.21 3.82
N ALA A 43 20.91 -4.91 2.90
CA ALA A 43 20.78 -4.68 1.46
C ALA A 43 19.37 -5.02 0.92
N GLY A 44 18.72 -6.05 1.48
CA GLY A 44 17.35 -6.43 1.14
C GLY A 44 16.30 -5.35 1.48
N LEU A 45 16.54 -4.54 2.52
CA LEU A 45 15.62 -3.50 2.97
C LEU A 45 15.51 -2.33 1.97
N ASN A 46 16.63 -1.88 1.38
CA ASN A 46 16.62 -0.79 0.40
C ASN A 46 15.78 -1.18 -0.84
N ASN A 47 15.92 -2.43 -1.29
CA ASN A 47 15.10 -2.98 -2.36
C ASN A 47 13.60 -3.03 -1.98
N GLY A 48 13.29 -3.37 -0.72
CA GLY A 48 11.92 -3.34 -0.20
C GLY A 48 11.31 -1.93 -0.20
N ILE A 49 12.07 -0.92 0.21
CA ILE A 49 11.63 0.49 0.20
C ILE A 49 11.38 0.96 -1.23
N LEU A 50 12.29 0.67 -2.16
CA LEU A 50 12.12 0.99 -3.58
C LEU A 50 10.89 0.30 -4.16
N TYR A 51 10.66 -0.97 -3.84
CA TYR A 51 9.47 -1.70 -4.29
C TYR A 51 8.18 -1.06 -3.81
N LEU A 52 8.08 -0.75 -2.50
CA LEU A 52 6.90 -0.08 -1.92
C LEU A 52 6.69 1.34 -2.46
N PHE A 53 7.77 2.07 -2.74
CA PHE A 53 7.69 3.41 -3.33
C PHE A 53 7.20 3.37 -4.78
N VAL A 54 7.67 2.42 -5.58
CA VAL A 54 7.36 2.33 -7.02
C VAL A 54 5.96 1.75 -7.28
N MET A 55 5.48 0.83 -6.43
CA MET A 55 4.18 0.16 -6.57
C MET A 55 2.99 1.11 -6.82
N PRO A 56 2.75 2.16 -6.01
CA PRO A 56 1.59 3.04 -6.20
C PRO A 56 1.61 3.76 -7.56
N TYR A 57 2.77 4.15 -8.06
CA TYR A 57 2.90 4.80 -9.37
C TYR A 57 2.61 3.83 -10.51
N LEU A 58 3.10 2.59 -10.42
CA LEU A 58 2.78 1.54 -11.39
C LEU A 58 1.27 1.26 -11.42
N MET A 59 0.66 1.14 -10.26
CA MET A 59 -0.77 0.86 -10.15
C MET A 59 -1.61 1.99 -10.75
N ALA A 60 -1.25 3.25 -10.48
CA ALA A 60 -1.89 4.42 -11.08
C ALA A 60 -1.71 4.47 -12.60
N ALA A 61 -0.52 4.16 -13.11
CA ALA A 61 -0.24 4.13 -14.55
C ALA A 61 -1.08 3.07 -15.29
N ILE A 62 -1.20 1.87 -14.71
CA ILE A 62 -2.02 0.78 -15.26
C ILE A 62 -3.49 1.20 -15.34
N ILE A 63 -4.04 1.71 -14.24
CA ILE A 63 -5.44 2.17 -14.19
C ILE A 63 -5.68 3.29 -15.21
N GLY A 64 -4.79 4.29 -15.24
CA GLY A 64 -4.85 5.41 -16.16
C GLY A 64 -4.81 4.97 -17.63
N PHE A 65 -3.94 4.01 -17.97
CA PHE A 65 -3.84 3.45 -19.32
C PHE A 65 -5.14 2.76 -19.76
N PHE A 66 -5.70 1.89 -18.93
CA PHE A 66 -6.96 1.21 -19.23
C PHE A 66 -8.14 2.18 -19.34
N TRP A 67 -8.19 3.19 -18.48
CA TRP A 67 -9.21 4.23 -18.53
C TRP A 67 -9.10 5.05 -19.82
N TYR A 68 -7.90 5.50 -20.20
CA TYR A 68 -7.65 6.25 -21.43
C TYR A 68 -8.04 5.44 -22.67
N ARG A 69 -7.64 4.17 -22.75
CA ARG A 69 -7.98 3.29 -23.88
C ARG A 69 -9.50 3.14 -24.02
N THR A 70 -10.21 2.97 -22.91
CA THR A 70 -11.67 2.84 -22.90
C THR A 70 -12.36 4.16 -23.26
N ALA A 71 -11.88 5.29 -22.72
CA ALA A 71 -12.38 6.61 -23.03
C ALA A 71 -12.22 6.95 -24.52
N LYS A 72 -11.06 6.64 -25.11
CA LYS A 72 -10.81 6.84 -26.55
C LYS A 72 -11.74 6.02 -27.43
N LYS A 73 -11.96 4.74 -27.10
CA LYS A 73 -12.94 3.87 -27.80
C LYS A 73 -14.36 4.41 -27.71
N ARG A 74 -14.77 4.91 -26.53
CA ARG A 74 -16.10 5.53 -26.34
C ARG A 74 -16.26 6.81 -27.17
N LYS A 75 -15.24 7.69 -27.18
CA LYS A 75 -15.28 8.91 -27.99
C LYS A 75 -15.36 8.60 -29.48
N ALA A 76 -14.56 7.66 -29.99
CA ALA A 76 -14.62 7.23 -31.39
C ALA A 76 -16.00 6.67 -31.78
N LYS A 77 -16.64 5.88 -30.89
CA LYS A 77 -18.00 5.35 -31.12
C LYS A 77 -19.07 6.44 -31.09
N LEU A 78 -18.88 7.50 -30.30
CA LEU A 78 -19.82 8.63 -30.22
C LEU A 78 -19.74 9.52 -31.46
N THR A 79 -18.56 9.71 -32.05
CA THR A 79 -18.36 10.53 -33.28
C THR A 79 -18.88 9.84 -34.54
N LEU A 80 -19.03 8.51 -34.54
CA LEU A 80 -19.56 7.73 -35.66
C LEU A 80 -21.09 7.53 -35.62
N ARG A 81 -21.78 8.13 -34.64
CA ARG A 81 -23.24 8.23 -34.57
C ARG A 81 -23.67 9.66 -34.85
#